data_AF-A0A5N9GU98-F1
#
_entry.id   AF-A0A5N9GU98-F1
#
_cell.length_a   1.000
_cell.length_b   1.000
_cell.length_c   1.000
_cell.angle_alpha   90.00
_cell.angle_beta   90.00
_cell.angle_gamma   90.00
#
_symmetry.space_group_name_H-M   'P 1'
#
loop_
_entity.id
_entity.type
_entity.pdbx_description
1 polymer ?
#
loop_
_entity_poly.entity_id
_entity_poly.type
_entity_poly.pdbx_seq_one_letter_code
_entity_poly.pdbx_strand_id
1 'polypeptide(L)'
;MINPTIVTSGNWLKNRQYHTMYTDANNVAEPTPVYAPADAVATEITHYLARMQPFSGEPYVSSQFDVRFQASRDVRFWFDHISTLAEPFASLAAEEGSNDTRGAAVHVNVEVKAGDLIGWTTGTDPAHTWDFIVTDQRIIVPFANQERYEGMGELTSLLHAACPYDYYSEEMRAEFIAKIAGMSVRGRETQHLSIRRS
;
A
#
# COMPACT_ATOMS: atom_id res chain seq x y z
N MET A 1 2.92 -5.19 13.03
CA MET A 1 3.74 -6.23 12.33
C MET A 1 3.05 -6.56 11.02
N ILE A 2 3.77 -6.67 9.90
CA ILE A 2 3.23 -6.66 8.54
C ILE A 2 3.53 -7.98 7.81
N ASN A 3 2.51 -8.63 7.25
CA ASN A 3 2.60 -9.82 6.41
C ASN A 3 2.16 -9.47 4.97
N PRO A 4 3.08 -9.21 4.03
CA PRO A 4 2.70 -8.95 2.66
C PRO A 4 2.22 -10.23 1.98
N THR A 5 1.00 -10.17 1.46
CA THR A 5 0.49 -11.19 0.54
C THR A 5 0.59 -10.62 -0.87
N ILE A 6 1.41 -11.24 -1.73
CA ILE A 6 1.26 -11.04 -3.18
C ILE A 6 -0.08 -11.70 -3.55
N VAL A 7 -1.14 -10.92 -3.63
CA VAL A 7 -2.44 -11.43 -4.07
C VAL A 7 -2.44 -11.47 -5.59
N THR A 8 -2.16 -12.65 -6.14
CA THR A 8 -2.56 -12.99 -7.51
C THR A 8 -4.07 -13.26 -7.52
N SER A 9 -4.88 -12.21 -7.64
CA SER A 9 -6.29 -12.37 -7.99
C SER A 9 -6.35 -12.61 -9.50
N GLY A 10 -6.55 -13.85 -9.97
CA GLY A 10 -6.82 -14.14 -11.38
C GLY A 10 -5.68 -13.92 -12.38
N ASN A 11 -4.41 -14.15 -11.99
CA ASN A 11 -3.20 -13.93 -12.81
C ASN A 11 -2.86 -12.46 -13.15
N TRP A 12 -3.37 -11.48 -12.40
CA TRP A 12 -3.03 -10.06 -12.62
C TRP A 12 -1.99 -9.55 -11.61
N LEU A 13 -0.96 -8.85 -12.10
CA LEU A 13 -0.16 -7.94 -11.29
C LEU A 13 -1.03 -6.71 -10.99
N LYS A 14 -1.53 -6.58 -9.78
CA LYS A 14 -2.03 -5.29 -9.31
C LYS A 14 -0.81 -4.40 -9.01
N ASN A 15 -0.93 -3.10 -9.24
CA ASN A 15 0.10 -2.13 -8.86
C ASN A 15 0.33 -2.03 -7.34
N ARG A 16 -0.50 -2.70 -6.54
CA ARG A 16 -0.46 -2.73 -5.07
C ARG A 16 0.17 -4.00 -4.54
N GLN A 17 1.03 -3.82 -3.55
CA GLN A 17 1.35 -4.84 -2.56
C GLN A 17 0.40 -4.69 -1.38
N TYR A 18 -0.23 -5.81 -1.02
CA TYR A 18 -1.12 -5.87 0.13
C TYR A 18 -0.35 -6.28 1.36
N HIS A 19 -0.38 -5.43 2.37
CA HIS A 19 0.26 -5.66 3.64
C HIS A 19 -0.79 -5.95 4.70
N THR A 20 -0.92 -7.22 5.09
CA THR A 20 -1.87 -7.65 6.11
C THR A 20 -1.23 -7.55 7.48
N MET A 21 -1.90 -6.87 8.40
CA MET A 21 -1.43 -6.72 9.77
C MET A 21 -1.75 -7.96 10.60
N TYR A 22 -0.87 -8.29 11.54
CA TYR A 22 -1.21 -9.25 12.57
C TYR A 22 -2.29 -8.69 13.48
N THR A 23 -3.25 -9.54 13.83
CA THR A 23 -4.31 -9.25 14.77
C THR A 23 -4.19 -10.07 16.04
N ASP A 24 -4.79 -9.58 17.11
CA ASP A 24 -4.99 -10.36 18.33
C ASP A 24 -6.08 -11.44 18.13
N ALA A 25 -6.39 -12.18 19.20
CA ALA A 25 -7.41 -13.23 19.16
C ALA A 25 -8.84 -12.72 18.87
N ASN A 26 -9.08 -11.42 18.97
CA ASN A 26 -10.36 -10.77 18.72
C ASN A 26 -10.42 -10.11 17.35
N ASN A 27 -9.43 -10.35 16.48
CA ASN A 27 -9.28 -9.71 15.18
C ASN A 27 -9.13 -8.18 15.29
N VAL A 28 -8.40 -7.71 16.30
CA VAL A 28 -8.03 -6.30 16.44
C VAL A 28 -6.56 -6.11 16.04
N ALA A 29 -6.30 -5.17 15.13
CA ALA A 29 -4.96 -4.80 14.72
C ALA A 29 -4.43 -3.62 15.53
N GLU A 30 -3.23 -3.78 16.09
CA GLU A 30 -2.51 -2.68 16.73
C GLU A 30 -2.01 -1.67 15.68
N PRO A 31 -2.23 -0.35 15.86
CA PRO A 31 -1.73 0.66 14.93
C PRO A 31 -0.24 0.51 14.67
N THR A 32 0.13 0.32 13.40
CA THR A 32 1.53 0.14 12.98
C THR A 32 2.01 1.40 12.27
N PRO A 33 3.18 1.96 12.65
CA PRO A 33 3.72 3.14 11.98
C PRO A 33 4.15 2.81 10.55
N VAL A 34 3.92 3.77 9.65
CA VAL A 34 4.30 3.73 8.24
C VAL A 34 5.34 4.83 8.01
N TYR A 35 6.49 4.43 7.47
CA TYR A 35 7.63 5.31 7.22
C TYR A 35 7.90 5.45 5.73
N ALA A 36 8.43 6.61 5.31
CA ALA A 36 8.90 6.82 3.96
C ALA A 36 10.05 5.84 3.63
N PRO A 37 9.97 5.07 2.54
CA PRO A 37 10.99 4.07 2.22
C PRO A 37 12.22 4.69 1.52
N ALA A 38 12.10 5.92 1.05
CA ALA A 38 13.13 6.65 0.32
C ALA A 38 12.87 8.16 0.43
N ASP A 39 13.88 8.95 0.06
CA ASP A 39 13.72 10.38 -0.17
C ASP A 39 12.70 10.62 -1.30
N ALA A 40 11.76 11.54 -1.08
CA ALA A 40 10.71 11.85 -2.04
C ALA A 40 10.04 13.19 -1.72
N VAL A 41 9.11 13.59 -2.58
CA VAL A 41 8.19 14.71 -2.34
C VAL A 41 6.78 14.16 -2.28
N ALA A 42 6.06 14.37 -1.17
CA ALA A 42 4.62 14.12 -1.12
C ALA A 42 3.90 15.15 -2.00
N THR A 43 3.02 14.67 -2.87
CA THR A 43 2.32 15.47 -3.87
C THR A 43 0.82 15.56 -3.65
N GLU A 44 0.22 14.53 -3.04
CA GLU A 44 -1.22 14.43 -2.83
C GLU A 44 -1.51 13.77 -1.48
N ILE A 45 -2.53 14.28 -0.77
CA ILE A 45 -3.13 13.63 0.39
C ILE A 45 -4.63 13.56 0.13
N THR A 46 -5.22 12.37 0.20
CA THR A 46 -6.68 12.19 0.11
C THR A 46 -7.20 11.70 1.44
N HIS A 47 -8.12 12.43 2.07
CA HIS A 47 -8.87 11.98 3.23
C HIS A 47 -10.24 11.47 2.78
N TYR A 48 -10.57 10.23 3.10
CA TYR A 48 -11.82 9.61 2.70
C TYR A 48 -12.45 8.76 3.80
N LEU A 49 -13.76 8.57 3.67
CA LEU A 49 -14.60 7.80 4.57
C LEU A 49 -14.78 6.39 4.00
N ALA A 50 -14.09 5.43 4.60
CA ALA A 50 -14.14 4.03 4.21
C ALA A 50 -15.21 3.29 5.01
N ARG A 51 -16.07 2.54 4.33
CA ARG A 51 -17.01 1.62 4.97
C ARG A 51 -16.28 0.34 5.40
N MET A 52 -16.21 0.12 6.71
CA MET A 52 -15.58 -1.02 7.34
C MET A 52 -16.62 -2.09 7.71
N GLN A 53 -16.23 -3.35 7.59
CA GLN A 53 -17.06 -4.49 7.95
C GLN A 53 -16.22 -5.51 8.72
N PRO A 54 -16.21 -5.45 10.07
CA PRO A 54 -15.55 -6.47 10.86
C PRO A 54 -16.26 -7.83 10.73
N PHE A 55 -15.56 -8.92 11.04
CA PHE A 55 -16.17 -10.26 11.09
C PHE A 55 -17.26 -10.36 12.16
N SER A 56 -17.07 -9.65 13.26
CA SER A 56 -18.03 -9.52 14.35
C SER A 56 -18.37 -8.06 14.54
N GLY A 57 -19.65 -7.72 14.50
CA GLY A 57 -20.14 -6.37 14.72
C GLY A 57 -20.82 -5.75 13.50
N GLU A 58 -21.40 -4.59 13.72
CA GLU A 58 -22.08 -3.84 12.67
C GLU A 58 -21.06 -3.07 11.81
N PRO A 59 -21.32 -2.95 10.49
CA PRO A 59 -20.51 -2.08 9.64
C PRO A 59 -20.50 -0.65 10.16
N TYR A 60 -19.35 0.00 10.03
CA TYR A 60 -19.13 1.37 10.45
C TYR A 60 -18.35 2.14 9.38
N VAL A 61 -18.21 3.45 9.58
CA VAL A 61 -17.41 4.31 8.70
C VAL A 61 -16.15 4.73 9.45
N SER A 62 -15.01 4.56 8.81
CA SER A 62 -13.69 4.97 9.32
C SER A 62 -13.10 6.05 8.41
N SER A 63 -12.49 7.06 9.02
CA SER A 63 -11.53 7.90 8.33
C SER A 63 -10.34 7.05 7.86
N GLN A 64 -9.89 7.29 6.63
CA GLN A 64 -8.73 6.69 6.00
C GLN A 64 -8.03 7.73 5.11
N PHE A 65 -6.75 7.52 4.87
CA PHE A 65 -5.91 8.43 4.09
C PHE A 65 -5.09 7.67 3.04
N ASP A 66 -4.99 8.30 1.87
CA ASP A 66 -4.04 7.98 0.81
C ASP A 66 -3.00 9.10 0.74
N VAL A 67 -1.71 8.75 0.75
CA VAL A 67 -0.60 9.73 0.67
C VAL A 67 0.33 9.35 -0.47
N ARG A 68 0.47 10.23 -1.46
CA ARG A 68 1.23 9.98 -2.68
C ARG A 68 2.51 10.77 -2.76
N PHE A 69 3.52 10.14 -3.33
CA PHE A 69 4.88 10.63 -3.39
C PHE A 69 5.47 10.51 -4.79
N GLN A 70 6.27 11.50 -5.16
CA GLN A 70 7.14 11.49 -6.33
C GLN A 70 8.58 11.26 -5.87
N ALA A 71 9.14 10.08 -6.18
CA ALA A 71 10.51 9.73 -5.82
C ALA A 71 11.52 10.21 -6.88
N SER A 72 11.12 10.18 -8.15
CA SER A 72 11.87 10.75 -9.29
C SER A 72 10.86 11.15 -10.37
N ARG A 73 11.28 11.72 -11.51
CA ARG A 73 10.37 12.04 -12.63
C ARG A 73 9.51 10.85 -13.09
N ASP A 74 10.08 9.65 -13.08
CA ASP A 74 9.45 8.45 -13.66
C ASP A 74 8.82 7.52 -12.61
N VAL A 75 9.19 7.68 -11.33
CA VAL A 75 8.77 6.77 -10.25
C VAL A 75 7.89 7.51 -9.24
N ARG A 76 6.71 6.94 -8.99
CA ARG A 76 5.78 7.35 -7.93
C ARG A 76 5.51 6.19 -7.00
N PHE A 77 5.23 6.52 -5.75
CA PHE A 77 4.73 5.54 -4.80
C PHE A 77 3.69 6.18 -3.90
N TRP A 78 2.86 5.36 -3.28
CA TRP A 78 1.90 5.84 -2.30
C TRP A 78 1.46 4.74 -1.35
N PHE A 79 0.87 5.20 -0.25
CA PHE A 79 0.26 4.37 0.75
C PHE A 79 -1.23 4.67 0.80
N ASP A 80 -2.05 3.61 0.77
CA ASP A 80 -3.50 3.71 0.98
C ASP A 80 -3.87 2.97 2.27
N HIS A 81 -5.03 3.31 2.83
CA HIS A 81 -5.52 2.83 4.11
C HIS A 81 -4.62 3.21 5.30
N ILE A 82 -4.06 4.44 5.28
CA ILE A 82 -3.47 5.03 6.48
C ILE A 82 -4.62 5.49 7.38
N SER A 83 -4.59 5.15 8.67
CA SER A 83 -5.70 5.41 9.60
C SER A 83 -5.53 6.72 10.35
N THR A 84 -4.29 7.17 10.54
CA THR A 84 -3.97 8.45 11.17
C THR A 84 -2.67 8.99 10.57
N LEU A 85 -2.66 10.27 10.20
CA LEU A 85 -1.47 10.94 9.66
C LEU A 85 -0.60 11.49 10.80
N ALA A 86 0.71 11.48 10.59
CA ALA A 86 1.66 12.24 11.39
C ALA A 86 1.77 13.67 10.85
N GLU A 87 2.31 14.60 11.65
CA GLU A 87 2.72 15.91 11.13
C GLU A 87 3.94 15.76 10.21
N PRO A 88 4.05 16.55 9.13
CA PRO A 88 3.17 17.67 8.76
C PRO A 88 1.92 17.25 7.94
N PHE A 89 1.75 15.98 7.60
CA PHE A 89 0.66 15.54 6.72
C PHE A 89 -0.73 15.76 7.33
N ALA A 90 -0.86 15.56 8.64
CA ALA A 90 -2.12 15.75 9.36
C ALA A 90 -2.67 17.17 9.19
N SER A 91 -1.84 18.20 9.31
CA SER A 91 -2.25 19.60 9.17
C SER A 91 -2.52 20.03 7.72
N LEU A 92 -2.09 19.24 6.73
CA LEU A 92 -2.27 19.51 5.30
C LEU A 92 -3.42 18.73 4.66
N ALA A 93 -3.91 17.68 5.32
CA ALA A 93 -5.04 16.92 4.84
C ALA A 93 -6.34 17.76 4.89
N ALA A 94 -7.32 17.38 4.07
CA ALA A 94 -8.67 17.93 4.22
C ALA A 94 -9.23 17.55 5.60
N GLU A 95 -9.81 18.53 6.31
CA GLU A 95 -10.39 18.33 7.64
C GLU A 95 -11.50 17.28 7.61
N GLU A 96 -12.38 17.36 6.61
CA GLU A 96 -13.49 16.43 6.41
C GLU A 96 -13.16 15.37 5.36
N GLY A 97 -13.52 14.12 5.67
CA GLY A 97 -13.31 13.00 4.76
C GLY A 97 -14.36 12.96 3.66
N SER A 98 -13.95 12.65 2.44
CA SER A 98 -14.87 12.47 1.32
C SER A 98 -15.48 11.06 1.26
N ASN A 99 -16.74 10.94 0.86
CA ASN A 99 -17.36 9.65 0.51
C ASN A 99 -16.98 9.18 -0.91
N ASP A 100 -16.30 10.03 -1.69
CA ASP A 100 -15.83 9.75 -3.03
C ASP A 100 -14.40 10.25 -3.18
N THR A 101 -13.46 9.36 -3.46
CA THR A 101 -12.05 9.72 -3.61
C THR A 101 -11.76 10.47 -4.91
N ARG A 102 -12.70 10.46 -5.88
CA ARG A 102 -12.54 11.18 -7.15
C ARG A 102 -12.50 12.69 -6.91
N GLY A 103 -11.32 13.29 -7.07
CA GLY A 103 -11.12 14.73 -6.90
C GLY A 103 -11.04 15.19 -5.44
N ALA A 104 -10.94 14.29 -4.47
CA ALA A 104 -10.82 14.61 -3.05
C ALA A 104 -9.36 14.86 -2.60
N ALA A 105 -8.39 14.76 -3.51
CA ALA A 105 -6.98 14.96 -3.21
C ALA A 105 -6.68 16.44 -2.94
N VAL A 106 -6.02 16.70 -1.82
CA VAL A 106 -5.34 17.98 -1.55
C VAL A 106 -3.93 17.87 -2.12
N HIS A 107 -3.56 18.80 -3.00
CA HIS A 107 -2.21 18.88 -3.54
C HIS A 107 -1.27 19.53 -2.52
N VAL A 108 -0.18 18.84 -2.23
CA VAL A 108 0.83 19.26 -1.24
C VAL A 108 2.22 19.24 -1.87
N ASN A 109 3.19 19.84 -1.18
CA ASN A 109 4.60 19.78 -1.54
C ASN A 109 5.41 19.67 -0.25
N VAL A 110 5.63 18.44 0.19
CA VAL A 110 6.37 18.12 1.43
C VAL A 110 7.52 17.21 1.08
N GLU A 111 8.75 17.66 1.30
CA GLU A 111 9.92 16.80 1.19
C GLU A 111 9.96 15.82 2.37
N VAL A 112 10.27 14.57 2.06
CA VAL A 112 10.54 13.51 3.07
C VAL A 112 11.89 12.88 2.82
N LYS A 113 12.50 12.42 3.91
CA LYS A 113 13.68 11.56 3.92
C LYS A 113 13.28 10.13 4.21
N ALA A 114 14.10 9.19 3.74
CA ALA A 114 13.94 7.79 4.09
C ALA A 114 13.92 7.63 5.62
N GLY A 115 12.89 6.96 6.15
CA GLY A 115 12.67 6.80 7.59
C GLY A 115 11.78 7.86 8.25
N ASP A 116 11.37 8.90 7.53
CA ASP A 116 10.40 9.86 8.06
C ASP A 116 9.04 9.20 8.30
N LEU A 117 8.39 9.54 9.41
CA LEU A 117 7.09 8.99 9.77
C LEU A 117 5.99 9.65 8.93
N ILE A 118 5.18 8.84 8.25
CA ILE A 118 4.02 9.30 7.48
C ILE A 118 2.75 9.26 8.34
N GLY A 119 2.60 8.22 9.15
CA GLY A 119 1.42 8.01 9.98
C GLY A 119 1.34 6.60 10.52
N TRP A 120 0.14 6.18 10.87
CA TRP A 120 -0.16 4.85 11.39
C TRP A 120 -1.33 4.24 10.64
N THR A 121 -1.28 2.93 10.46
CA THR A 121 -2.36 2.16 9.83
C THR A 121 -2.80 1.03 10.75
N THR A 122 -4.10 0.76 10.77
CA THR A 122 -4.71 -0.50 11.25
C THR A 122 -5.20 -1.38 10.10
N GLY A 123 -4.98 -0.95 8.85
CA GLY A 123 -5.53 -1.52 7.64
C GLY A 123 -7.05 -1.42 7.56
N THR A 124 -7.62 -2.20 6.63
CA THR A 124 -9.06 -2.34 6.38
C THR A 124 -9.69 -3.48 7.16
N ASP A 125 -10.96 -3.38 7.54
CA ASP A 125 -11.67 -4.54 8.07
C ASP A 125 -12.25 -5.44 6.96
N PRO A 126 -12.28 -6.77 7.16
CA PRO A 126 -11.75 -7.50 8.31
C PRO A 126 -10.31 -7.99 8.12
N ALA A 127 -9.69 -7.68 6.96
CA ALA A 127 -8.42 -8.26 6.55
C ALA A 127 -7.19 -7.60 7.19
N HIS A 128 -7.38 -6.45 7.83
CA HIS A 128 -6.35 -5.52 8.31
C HIS A 128 -5.26 -5.27 7.27
N THR A 129 -5.68 -5.07 6.02
CA THR A 129 -4.78 -4.86 4.90
C THR A 129 -4.67 -3.38 4.58
N TRP A 130 -3.44 -2.92 4.33
CA TRP A 130 -3.13 -1.62 3.74
C TRP A 130 -2.28 -1.80 2.49
N ASP A 131 -2.27 -0.78 1.63
CA ASP A 131 -1.67 -0.88 0.30
C ASP A 131 -0.34 -0.11 0.24
N PHE A 132 0.69 -0.73 -0.31
CA PHE A 132 1.89 -0.06 -0.78
C PHE A 132 1.98 -0.18 -2.29
N ILE A 133 1.90 0.95 -2.98
CA ILE A 133 1.76 1.00 -4.43
C ILE A 133 2.94 1.74 -5.03
N VAL A 134 3.49 1.20 -6.13
CA VAL A 134 4.55 1.85 -6.90
C VAL A 134 4.22 1.79 -8.39
N THR A 135 4.44 2.91 -9.07
CA THR A 135 4.42 2.98 -10.54
C THR A 135 5.74 3.51 -11.08
N ASP A 136 6.16 2.96 -12.22
CA ASP A 136 7.36 3.34 -12.95
C ASP A 136 7.06 3.47 -14.44
N GLN A 137 7.15 4.70 -14.94
CA GLN A 137 6.89 5.02 -16.35
C GLN A 137 7.89 4.35 -17.31
N ARG A 138 9.01 3.82 -16.82
CA ARG A 138 10.00 3.09 -17.61
C ARG A 138 9.63 1.61 -17.80
N ILE A 139 8.65 1.11 -17.03
CA ILE A 139 8.17 -0.27 -17.09
C ILE A 139 6.90 -0.33 -17.92
N ILE A 140 6.80 -1.35 -18.79
CA ILE A 140 5.56 -1.73 -19.44
C ILE A 140 5.31 -3.20 -19.12
N VAL A 141 4.32 -3.46 -18.27
CA VAL A 141 3.92 -4.81 -17.87
C VAL A 141 3.24 -5.48 -19.07
N PRO A 142 3.71 -6.68 -19.49
CA PRO A 142 3.08 -7.41 -20.57
C PRO A 142 1.80 -8.09 -20.08
N PHE A 143 0.70 -7.87 -20.79
CA PHE A 143 -0.57 -8.55 -20.55
C PHE A 143 -1.00 -9.40 -21.74
N ALA A 144 -1.73 -10.50 -21.47
CA ALA A 144 -2.27 -11.36 -22.52
C ALA A 144 -3.25 -10.64 -23.47
N ASN A 145 -3.90 -9.57 -23.00
CA ASN A 145 -4.75 -8.68 -23.79
C ASN A 145 -4.24 -7.25 -23.64
N GLN A 146 -3.10 -6.95 -24.27
CA GLN A 146 -2.37 -5.70 -24.12
C GLN A 146 -3.20 -4.46 -24.49
N GLU A 147 -3.94 -4.51 -25.59
CA GLU A 147 -4.78 -3.40 -26.09
C GLU A 147 -5.79 -2.91 -25.03
N ARG A 148 -6.35 -3.84 -24.23
CA ARG A 148 -7.25 -3.49 -23.13
C ARG A 148 -6.57 -2.59 -22.10
N TYR A 149 -5.31 -2.86 -21.77
CA TYR A 149 -4.58 -2.09 -20.75
C TYR A 149 -4.04 -0.77 -21.31
N GLU A 150 -3.83 -0.68 -22.62
CA GLU A 150 -3.42 0.55 -23.31
C GLU A 150 -4.58 1.52 -23.56
N GLY A 151 -5.79 1.00 -23.82
CA GLY A 151 -6.94 1.81 -24.23
C GLY A 151 -7.99 2.11 -23.15
N MET A 152 -7.94 1.46 -21.98
CA MET A 152 -9.07 1.48 -21.02
C MET A 152 -8.74 2.20 -19.71
N GLY A 153 -8.80 3.54 -19.72
CA GLY A 153 -8.90 4.38 -18.51
C GLY A 153 -8.03 3.91 -17.35
N GLU A 154 -8.64 3.60 -16.21
CA GLU A 154 -7.98 3.14 -14.97
C GLU A 154 -7.01 1.95 -15.14
N LEU A 155 -7.20 1.09 -16.15
CA LEU A 155 -6.31 -0.05 -16.39
C LEU A 155 -4.94 0.38 -16.94
N THR A 156 -4.83 1.55 -17.55
CA THR A 156 -3.54 2.11 -18.00
C THR A 156 -2.57 2.28 -16.84
N SER A 157 -3.06 2.53 -15.63
CA SER A 157 -2.22 2.60 -14.42
C SER A 157 -1.49 1.28 -14.12
N LEU A 158 -2.01 0.14 -14.58
CA LEU A 158 -1.41 -1.18 -14.37
C LEU A 158 -0.30 -1.50 -15.36
N LEU A 159 -0.21 -0.78 -16.50
CA LEU A 159 0.91 -0.91 -17.44
C LEU A 159 2.24 -0.56 -16.80
N HIS A 160 2.23 0.38 -15.87
CA HIS A 160 3.42 0.90 -15.20
C HIS A 160 3.55 0.36 -13.77
N ALA A 161 2.80 -0.70 -13.43
CA ALA A 161 2.88 -1.32 -12.13
C ALA A 161 4.30 -1.86 -11.88
N ALA A 162 4.89 -1.48 -10.75
CA ALA A 162 6.20 -1.97 -10.33
C ALA A 162 6.10 -2.64 -8.96
N CYS A 163 6.93 -3.66 -8.72
CA CYS A 163 7.08 -4.22 -7.40
C CYS A 163 7.94 -3.25 -6.55
N PRO A 164 7.46 -2.75 -5.41
CA PRO A 164 8.22 -1.81 -4.59
C PRO A 164 9.57 -2.36 -4.13
N TYR A 165 9.66 -3.67 -3.91
CA TYR A 165 10.87 -4.32 -3.42
C TYR A 165 11.97 -4.48 -4.47
N ASP A 166 11.65 -4.30 -5.75
CA ASP A 166 12.64 -4.36 -6.83
C ASP A 166 13.56 -3.12 -6.83
N TYR A 167 13.22 -2.10 -6.05
CA TYR A 167 14.03 -0.89 -5.83
C TYR A 167 15.01 -1.02 -4.67
N TYR A 168 14.90 -2.07 -3.87
CA TYR A 168 15.86 -2.34 -2.81
C TYR A 168 17.07 -3.10 -3.35
N SER A 169 18.23 -2.88 -2.74
CA SER A 169 19.39 -3.74 -2.98
C SER A 169 19.03 -5.19 -2.67
N GLU A 170 19.74 -6.14 -3.29
CA GLU A 170 19.50 -7.57 -3.02
C GLU A 170 19.57 -7.89 -1.53
N GLU A 171 20.50 -7.27 -0.81
CA GLU A 171 20.66 -7.42 0.64
C GLU A 171 19.44 -6.91 1.41
N MET A 172 18.97 -5.69 1.13
CA MET A 172 17.80 -5.12 1.81
C MET A 172 16.53 -5.89 1.48
N ARG A 173 16.38 -6.34 0.23
CA ARG A 173 15.26 -7.18 -0.19
C ARG A 173 15.28 -8.52 0.53
N ALA A 174 16.46 -9.15 0.66
CA ALA A 174 16.62 -10.39 1.40
C ALA A 174 16.32 -10.22 2.89
N GLU A 175 16.80 -9.15 3.53
CA GLU A 175 16.49 -8.83 4.92
C GLU A 175 14.98 -8.62 5.12
N PHE A 176 14.34 -7.89 4.22
CA PHE A 176 12.90 -7.64 4.26
C PHE A 176 12.10 -8.95 4.15
N ILE A 177 12.42 -9.79 3.16
CA ILE A 177 11.81 -11.12 3.00
C ILE A 177 12.05 -11.98 4.24
N ALA A 178 13.25 -11.97 4.81
CA ALA A 178 13.57 -12.74 6.01
C ALA A 178 12.75 -12.29 7.23
N LYS A 179 12.52 -10.98 7.39
CA LYS A 179 11.64 -10.46 8.45
C LYS A 179 10.22 -10.98 8.28
N ILE A 180 9.69 -11.00 7.06
CA ILE A 180 8.35 -11.52 6.77
C ILE A 180 8.26 -13.03 6.94
N ALA A 181 9.20 -13.78 6.38
CA ALA A 181 9.24 -15.24 6.46
C ALA A 181 9.42 -15.70 7.93
N GLY A 182 10.28 -15.01 8.69
CA GLY A 182 10.46 -15.26 10.12
C GLY A 182 9.25 -14.89 10.97
N MET A 183 8.38 -13.99 10.50
CA MET A 183 7.09 -13.69 11.13
C MET A 183 6.04 -14.78 10.83
N SER A 184 6.03 -15.36 9.63
CA SER A 184 5.17 -16.52 9.29
C SER A 184 5.42 -17.72 10.20
N VAL A 185 6.68 -18.00 10.54
CA VAL A 185 7.06 -19.09 11.47
C VAL A 185 6.55 -18.87 12.90
N ARG A 186 6.36 -17.62 13.35
CA ARG A 186 5.84 -17.30 14.69
C ARG A 186 4.30 -17.34 14.79
N GLY A 187 3.59 -17.52 13.66
CA GLY A 187 2.12 -17.44 13.58
C GLY A 187 1.36 -18.74 13.29
N ARG A 188 2.06 -19.89 13.18
CA ARG A 188 1.63 -21.20 12.62
C ARG A 188 1.91 -21.37 11.13
N GLU A 189 2.40 -22.57 10.83
CA GLU A 189 2.87 -23.08 9.54
C GLU A 189 2.00 -22.69 8.33
N THR A 190 2.62 -22.08 7.32
CA THR A 190 2.12 -22.11 5.95
C THR A 190 3.23 -22.60 5.01
N GLN A 191 2.93 -23.69 4.29
CA GLN A 191 3.83 -24.33 3.34
C GLN A 191 4.20 -23.37 2.20
N HIS A 192 5.51 -23.18 1.98
CA HIS A 192 6.03 -22.51 0.80
C HIS A 192 5.84 -23.38 -0.44
N LEU A 193 4.93 -22.98 -1.33
CA LEU A 193 4.93 -23.41 -2.71
C LEU A 193 6.04 -22.67 -3.46
N SER A 194 7.21 -23.30 -3.57
CA SER A 194 8.25 -22.83 -4.48
C SER A 194 7.74 -23.03 -5.91
N ILE A 195 7.48 -21.95 -6.64
CA ILE A 195 7.37 -22.02 -8.10
C ILE A 195 8.78 -22.21 -8.62
N ARG A 196 9.16 -23.46 -8.88
CA ARG A 196 10.32 -23.76 -9.71
C ARG A 196 10.01 -23.24 -11.12
N ARG A 197 10.82 -22.30 -11.60
CA ARG A 197 10.87 -22.00 -13.04
C ARG A 197 11.45 -23.24 -13.74
N SER A 198 10.65 -23.86 -14.60
CA SER A 198 11.11 -24.76 -15.66
C SER A 198 11.55 -23.95 -16.88
#